data_AF-A0A1J0LN06-F1
#
_entry.id   AF-A0A1J0LN06-F1
#
_cell.length_a   1.000
_cell.length_b   1.000
_cell.length_c   1.000
_cell.angle_alpha   90.00
_cell.angle_beta   90.00
_cell.angle_gamma   90.00
#
_symmetry.space_group_name_H-M   'P 1'
#
loop_
_entity.id
_entity.type
_entity.pdbx_description
1 polymer ?
#
loop_
_entity_poly.entity_id
_entity_poly.type
_entity_poly.pdbx_seq_one_letter_code
_entity_poly.pdbx_strand_id
1 'polypeptide(L)' 'MSKTVISTWTLLIILTIVSAVFGNLQEAYRVIILMILVIIKFCSVGFQFMELKKAHVFWKTLLIVYIVMFALLLCIISL' A
#
# COMPACT_ATOMS: atom_id res chain seq x y z
N MET A 1 15.68 10.86 12.92
CA MET A 1 14.75 9.83 12.42
C MET A 1 15.32 8.45 12.72
N SER A 2 14.50 7.49 13.13
CA SER A 2 14.96 6.10 13.34
C SER A 2 15.36 5.47 11.99
N LYS A 3 16.36 4.58 12.01
CA LYS A 3 16.85 3.87 10.81
C LYS A 3 15.71 3.13 10.08
N THR A 4 14.73 2.66 10.84
CA THR A 4 13.52 1.99 10.35
C THR A 4 12.61 2.92 9.55
N VAL A 5 12.41 4.17 9.99
CA VAL A 5 11.62 5.17 9.27
C VAL A 5 12.27 5.56 7.95
N ILE A 6 13.59 5.79 7.95
CA ILE A 6 14.35 6.14 6.73
C ILE A 6 14.26 5.00 5.71
N SER A 7 14.46 3.75 6.13
CA SER A 7 14.35 2.59 5.25
C SER A 7 12.95 2.47 4.63
N THR A 8 11.88 2.69 5.39
CA THR A 8 10.52 2.65 4.85
C THR A 8 10.22 3.83 3.94
N TRP A 9 10.79 5.00 4.19
CA TRP A 9 10.65 6.15 3.29
C TRP A 9 11.30 5.87 1.93
N THR A 10 12.51 5.32 1.92
CA THR A 10 13.19 4.86 0.70
C THR A 10 12.37 3.80 -0.05
N LEU A 11 11.82 2.82 0.68
CA LEU A 11 10.93 1.80 0.11
C LEU A 11 9.72 2.46 -0.58
N LEU A 12 9.04 3.42 0.06
CA LEU A 12 7.88 4.11 -0.51
C LEU A 12 8.21 4.91 -1.78
N ILE A 13 9.38 5.53 -1.83
CA ILE A 13 9.86 6.22 -3.04
C ILE A 13 10.04 5.22 -4.19
N ILE A 14 10.71 4.10 -3.93
CA ILE A 14 10.91 3.04 -4.93
C ILE A 14 9.55 2.53 -5.43
N LEU A 15 8.62 2.20 -4.53
CA LEU A 15 7.28 1.76 -4.92
C LEU A 15 6.52 2.82 -5.73
N THR A 16 6.82 4.11 -5.54
CA THR A 16 6.19 5.20 -6.30
C THR A 16 6.74 5.29 -7.72
N ILE A 17 8.05 5.18 -7.88
CA ILE A 17 8.69 5.10 -9.19
C ILE A 17 8.20 3.86 -9.94
N VAL A 18 8.17 2.71 -9.27
CA VAL A 18 7.62 1.47 -9.83
C VAL A 18 6.16 1.70 -10.28
N SER A 19 5.29 2.26 -9.43
CA SER A 19 3.90 2.52 -9.87
C SER A 19 3.80 3.44 -11.10
N ALA A 20 4.69 4.42 -11.24
CA ALA A 20 4.70 5.31 -12.41
C ALA A 20 5.13 4.58 -13.70
N VAL A 21 6.12 3.69 -13.62
CA VAL A 21 6.57 2.86 -14.75
C VAL A 21 5.46 1.90 -15.19
N PHE A 22 4.83 1.22 -14.23
CA PHE A 22 3.79 0.24 -14.52
C PHE A 22 2.43 0.86 -14.88
N GLY A 23 2.23 2.15 -14.62
CA GLY A 23 1.01 2.89 -14.96
C GLY A 23 0.73 2.99 -16.47
N ASN A 24 1.76 2.84 -17.31
CA ASN A 24 1.64 2.93 -18.77
C ASN A 24 1.56 1.56 -19.48
N LEU A 25 1.48 0.45 -18.73
CA LEU A 25 1.39 -0.89 -19.30
C LEU A 25 -0.03 -1.22 -19.78
N GLN A 26 -0.13 -2.27 -20.59
CA GLN A 26 -1.40 -2.82 -21.10
C GLN A 26 -2.43 -3.03 -19.99
N GLU A 27 -3.68 -2.69 -20.33
CA GLU A 27 -4.86 -2.67 -19.46
C GLU A 27 -5.00 -3.93 -18.57
N ALA A 28 -4.77 -5.12 -19.14
CA ALA A 28 -5.09 -6.40 -18.51
C ALA A 28 -4.35 -6.66 -17.19
N TYR A 29 -3.08 -6.27 -17.07
CA TYR A 29 -2.27 -6.53 -15.87
C TYR A 29 -2.04 -5.29 -15.01
N ARG A 30 -2.30 -4.09 -15.55
CA ARG A 30 -2.03 -2.83 -14.87
C ARG A 30 -2.77 -2.74 -13.52
N VAL A 31 -4.05 -3.08 -13.51
CA VAL A 31 -4.90 -2.98 -12.31
C VAL A 31 -4.37 -3.88 -11.19
N ILE A 32 -4.07 -5.14 -11.51
CA ILE A 32 -3.58 -6.13 -10.53
C ILE A 32 -2.24 -5.68 -9.94
N ILE A 33 -1.30 -5.25 -10.80
CA ILE A 33 0.03 -4.81 -10.36
C ILE A 33 -0.07 -3.57 -9.46
N LEU A 34 -0.87 -2.57 -9.86
CA LEU A 34 -1.05 -1.36 -9.06
C LEU A 34 -1.75 -1.68 -7.73
N MET A 35 -2.72 -2.59 -7.72
CA MET A 35 -3.40 -3.01 -6.49
C MET A 35 -2.42 -3.62 -5.48
N ILE A 36 -1.54 -4.52 -5.93
CA ILE A 36 -0.50 -5.11 -5.08
C ILE A 36 0.43 -4.01 -4.53
N LEU A 37 0.87 -3.09 -5.37
CA LEU A 37 1.72 -1.96 -4.95
C LEU A 37 1.04 -1.08 -3.90
N VAL A 38 -0.25 -0.80 -4.06
CA VAL A 38 -1.01 0.02 -3.12
C VAL A 38 -1.15 -0.68 -1.76
N ILE A 39 -1.45 -1.98 -1.74
CA ILE A 39 -1.52 -2.77 -0.49
C ILE A 39 -0.20 -2.68 0.29
N ILE A 40 0.93 -2.87 -0.40
CA ILE A 40 2.26 -2.80 0.23
C ILE A 40 2.55 -1.39 0.78
N LYS A 41 2.18 -0.34 0.04
CA LYS A 41 2.32 1.05 0.51
C LYS A 41 1.50 1.31 1.77
N PHE A 42 0.21 0.94 1.79
CA PHE A 42 -0.65 1.17 2.96
C PHE A 42 -0.17 0.41 4.20
N CYS A 43 0.24 -0.85 4.04
CA CYS A 43 0.85 -1.61 5.13
C CYS A 43 2.12 -0.93 5.66
N SER A 44 3.02 -0.49 4.75
CA SER A 44 4.27 0.16 5.13
C SER A 44 4.02 1.46 5.91
N VAL A 45 3.07 2.27 5.45
CA VAL A 45 2.65 3.51 6.12
C VAL A 45 2.04 3.22 7.48
N GLY A 46 1.05 2.33 7.55
CA GLY A 46 0.37 2.04 8.81
C GLY A 46 1.28 1.42 9.86
N PHE A 47 2.08 0.42 9.51
CA PHE A 47 2.92 -0.25 10.49
C PHE A 47 4.15 0.56 10.91
N GLN A 48 4.75 1.36 10.02
CA GLN A 48 5.99 2.07 10.32
C GLN A 48 5.80 3.54 10.69
N PHE A 49 4.88 4.27 10.05
CA PHE A 49 4.67 5.70 10.31
C PHE A 49 3.57 5.96 11.33
N MET A 50 2.51 5.15 11.35
CA MET A 50 1.46 5.24 12.37
C MET A 50 1.73 4.37 13.61
N GLU A 51 2.95 3.79 13.69
CA GLU A 51 3.39 2.88 14.75
C GLU A 51 2.39 1.76 15.10
N LEU A 52 1.57 1.32 14.13
CA LEU A 52 0.53 0.31 14.38
C LEU A 52 1.08 -1.01 14.88
N LYS A 53 2.39 -1.27 14.74
CA LYS A 53 3.09 -2.41 15.36
C LYS A 53 2.82 -2.50 16.87
N LYS A 54 2.85 -1.36 17.58
CA LYS A 54 2.63 -1.28 19.03
C LYS A 54 1.17 -1.01 19.41
N ALA A 55 0.33 -0.67 18.44
CA ALA A 55 -1.08 -0.35 18.68
C ALA A 55 -1.90 -1.61 19.01
N HIS A 56 -3.03 -1.38 19.68
CA HIS A 56 -4.04 -2.40 19.95
C HIS A 56 -4.49 -3.10 18.66
N VAL A 57 -4.89 -4.36 18.81
CA VAL A 57 -5.39 -5.20 17.70
C VAL A 57 -6.50 -4.50 16.93
N PHE A 58 -7.35 -3.73 17.62
CA PHE A 58 -8.40 -2.91 17.01
C PHE A 58 -7.89 -2.06 15.82
N TRP A 59 -6.79 -1.32 16.00
CA TRP A 59 -6.24 -0.47 14.94
C TRP A 59 -5.62 -1.25 13.79
N LYS A 60 -5.00 -2.40 14.10
CA LYS A 60 -4.46 -3.32 13.09
C LYS A 60 -5.58 -3.89 12.22
N THR A 61 -6.68 -4.31 12.84
CA THR A 61 -7.86 -4.80 12.14
C THR A 61 -8.50 -3.72 11.27
N LEU A 62 -8.61 -2.49 11.79
CA LEU A 62 -9.21 -1.37 11.06
C LEU A 62 -8.43 -1.04 9.77
N LEU A 63 -7.09 -1.10 9.82
CA LEU A 63 -6.24 -0.94 8.64
C LEU A 63 -6.46 -2.07 7.62
N ILE A 64 -6.57 -3.32 8.06
CA ILE A 64 -6.81 -4.46 7.16
C ILE A 64 -8.19 -4.31 6.48
N VAL A 65 -9.23 -3.97 7.24
CA VAL A 65 -10.57 -3.72 6.69
C VAL A 65 -10.53 -2.60 5.65
N TYR A 66 -9.84 -1.50 5.94
CA TYR A 66 -9.67 -0.41 4.99
C TYR A 66 -8.98 -0.87 3.69
N ILE A 67 -7.90 -1.65 3.78
CA ILE A 67 -7.20 -2.17 2.60
C ILE A 67 -8.11 -3.07 1.76
N VAL A 68 -8.87 -3.96 2.41
CA VAL A 68 -9.81 -4.85 1.70
C VAL A 68 -10.92 -4.06 1.02
N MET A 69 -11.54 -3.11 1.72
CA MET A 69 -12.58 -2.25 1.15
C MET A 69 -12.04 -1.43 -0.03
N PHE A 70 -10.85 -0.87 0.10
CA PHE A 70 -10.20 -0.11 -0.96
C PHE A 70 -9.89 -1.00 -2.18
N ALA A 71 -9.39 -2.21 -1.96
CA ALA A 71 -9.17 -3.17 -3.03
C ALA A 71 -10.48 -3.58 -3.74
N LEU A 72 -11.55 -3.83 -2.99
CA LEU A 72 -12.86 -4.14 -3.57
C LEU A 72 -13.40 -2.98 -4.42
N LEU A 73 -13.31 -1.75 -3.92
CA LEU A 73 -13.71 -0.56 -4.68
C LEU A 73 -12.93 -0.43 -5.99
N LEU A 74 -11.62 -0.62 -5.96
CA LEU A 74 -10.80 -0.58 -7.17
C LEU A 74 -11.18 -1.70 -8.15
N CYS A 75 -11.43 -2.91 -7.66
CA CYS A 75 -11.87 -4.03 -8.48
C CYS A 75 -13.18 -3.70 -9.21
N ILE A 76 -14.16 -3.12 -8.51
CA ILE A 76 -15.44 -2.70 -9.08
C ILE A 76 -15.26 -1.62 -10.15
N ILE A 77 -14.40 -0.63 -9.91
CA ILE A 77 -14.15 0.46 -10.87
C ILE A 77 -13.41 -0.06 -12.12
N SER A 78 -12.58 -1.09 -11.96
CA SER A 78 -11.78 -1.66 -13.04
C SER A 78 -12.47 -2.72 -13.89
N LEU A 79 -13.62 -3.23 -13.44
CA LEU A 79 -14.47 -4.19 -14.14
C LEU A 79 -15.30 -3.47 -15.20
#